data_AF-A0A3M8BXG6-F1
#
_entry.id   AF-A0A3M8BXG6-F1
#
_cell.length_a   1.000
_cell.length_b   1.000
_cell.length_c   1.000
_cell.angle_alpha   90.00
_cell.angle_beta   90.00
_cell.angle_gamma   90.00
#
_symmetry.space_group_name_H-M   'P 1'
#
loop_
_entity.id
_entity.type
_entity.pdbx_description
1 polymer ?
#
loop_
_entity_poly.entity_id
_entity_poly.type
_entity_poly.pdbx_seq_one_letter_code
_entity_poly.pdbx_strand_id
1 'polypeptide(L)'
;MASRRRKNLFGSTRGLPCFYGNWCGMGCSGPGAPIDDVDRCCQKHDFCYERHGYFSCKCDQRFLKCLENQRDRSTAKGRKAAKMYSFYKKSWCR
;
A
#
# COMPACT_ATOMS: atom_id res chain seq x y z
N MET A 1 -1.49 35.92 -15.28
CA MET A 1 -1.74 34.86 -16.29
C MET A 1 -0.67 33.78 -16.14
N ALA A 2 -1.06 32.57 -15.76
CA ALA A 2 -0.14 31.44 -15.60
C ALA A 2 0.12 30.78 -16.96
N SER A 3 1.39 30.66 -17.36
CA SER A 3 1.77 29.81 -18.50
C SER A 3 2.84 28.81 -18.09
N ARG A 4 2.50 27.56 -18.35
CA ARG A 4 3.05 26.31 -17.82
C ARG A 4 4.45 26.03 -18.38
N ARG A 5 5.41 25.80 -17.48
CA ARG A 5 6.71 25.21 -17.80
C ARG A 5 6.53 23.69 -18.01
N ARG A 6 6.63 23.24 -19.26
CA ARG A 6 6.59 21.80 -19.64
C ARG A 6 7.79 21.10 -19.01
N LYS A 7 7.56 20.03 -18.25
CA LYS A 7 8.61 19.10 -17.79
C LYS A 7 8.66 17.92 -18.74
N ASN A 8 9.87 17.62 -19.19
CA ASN A 8 10.23 16.58 -20.16
C ASN A 8 9.75 15.18 -19.77
N LEU A 9 9.40 14.43 -20.80
CA LEU A 9 8.60 13.20 -20.81
C LEU A 9 9.46 11.97 -21.19
N PHE A 10 10.65 11.80 -20.59
CA PHE A 10 11.55 10.68 -20.90
C PHE A 10 12.09 10.04 -19.61
N GLY A 11 11.55 8.87 -19.27
CA GLY A 11 11.97 8.04 -18.12
C GLY A 11 10.89 7.10 -17.60
N SER A 12 10.23 6.35 -18.49
CA SER A 12 9.18 5.38 -18.17
C SER A 12 9.77 3.99 -17.88
N THR A 13 10.10 3.69 -16.62
CA THR A 13 10.10 2.32 -16.07
C THR A 13 8.83 2.12 -15.26
N ARG A 14 7.83 1.45 -15.84
CA ARG A 14 6.52 1.14 -15.24
C ARG A 14 6.65 -0.08 -14.31
N GLY A 15 7.25 0.10 -13.14
CA GLY A 15 7.00 -0.76 -11.97
C GLY A 15 6.40 0.13 -10.90
N LEU A 16 5.19 -0.17 -10.40
CA LEU A 16 4.49 0.66 -9.40
C LEU A 16 5.37 0.84 -8.15
N PRO A 17 6.11 1.94 -8.02
CA PRO A 17 7.04 2.14 -6.92
C PRO A 17 6.23 2.58 -5.71
N CYS A 18 6.64 2.17 -4.51
CA CYS A 18 6.03 2.46 -3.20
C CYS A 18 4.97 3.55 -3.22
N PHE A 19 3.70 3.14 -3.20
CA PHE A 19 2.61 4.10 -3.29
C PHE A 19 2.34 4.76 -1.94
N TYR A 20 2.83 4.17 -0.84
CA TYR A 20 2.69 4.70 0.50
C TYR A 20 3.78 4.21 1.46
N GLY A 21 4.44 5.14 2.16
CA GLY A 21 5.40 4.79 3.21
C GLY A 21 6.59 3.97 2.72
N ASN A 22 7.16 3.18 3.65
CA ASN A 22 8.32 2.33 3.41
C ASN A 22 7.94 0.89 3.03
N TRP A 23 6.68 0.50 3.26
CA TRP A 23 6.24 -0.90 3.18
C TRP A 23 5.02 -1.13 2.27
N CYS A 24 4.26 -0.09 1.92
CA CYS A 24 3.09 -0.31 1.06
C CYS A 24 3.42 -0.13 -0.42
N GLY A 25 3.55 -1.26 -1.13
CA GLY A 25 3.67 -1.29 -2.58
C GLY A 25 4.51 -2.47 -3.07
N MET A 26 4.48 -2.70 -4.38
CA MET A 26 5.29 -3.76 -4.98
C MET A 26 6.75 -3.30 -5.01
N GLY A 27 7.64 -4.04 -4.33
CA GLY A 27 9.06 -3.68 -4.20
C GLY A 27 9.39 -2.76 -3.03
N CYS A 28 8.52 -2.70 -2.01
CA CYS A 28 8.65 -1.81 -0.85
C CYS A 28 8.56 -2.65 0.41
N SER A 29 9.68 -3.22 0.86
CA SER A 29 9.72 -4.16 1.99
C SER A 29 10.88 -3.86 2.93
N GLY A 30 11.06 -2.58 3.26
CA GLY A 30 12.11 -2.13 4.17
C GLY A 30 13.45 -1.80 3.48
N PRO A 31 14.52 -1.49 4.26
CA PRO A 31 14.70 -1.80 5.69
C PRO A 31 14.19 -0.72 6.68
N GLY A 32 13.51 0.33 6.22
CA GLY A 32 13.07 1.43 7.09
C GLY A 32 11.96 1.04 8.09
N ALA A 33 11.88 1.72 9.23
CA ALA A 33 10.75 1.57 10.16
C ALA A 33 9.44 2.05 9.50
N PRO A 34 8.28 1.45 9.84
CA PRO A 34 6.99 1.94 9.36
C PRO A 34 6.75 3.39 9.77
N ILE A 35 6.31 4.24 8.82
CA ILE A 35 6.10 5.66 9.10
C ILE A 35 4.80 5.95 9.85
N ASP A 36 3.84 5.02 9.81
CA ASP A 36 2.58 5.09 10.56
C ASP A 36 1.94 3.69 10.70
N ASP A 37 0.72 3.65 11.25
CA ASP A 37 -0.03 2.41 11.43
C ASP A 37 -0.45 1.72 10.14
N VAL A 38 -0.68 2.48 9.05
CA VAL A 38 -1.05 1.92 7.75
C VAL A 38 0.17 1.25 7.13
N ASP A 39 1.33 1.90 7.19
CA ASP A 39 2.61 1.36 6.76
C ASP A 39 3.00 0.11 7.58
N ARG A 40 2.68 0.10 8.88
CA ARG A 40 2.85 -1.08 9.75
C ARG A 40 1.97 -2.25 9.32
N CYS A 41 0.76 -1.98 8.82
CA CYS A 41 -0.08 -3.04 8.24
C CYS A 41 0.56 -3.65 6.99
N CYS A 42 1.19 -2.83 6.14
CA CYS A 42 1.88 -3.31 4.96
C CYS A 42 3.14 -4.11 5.32
N GLN A 43 3.92 -3.65 6.29
CA GLN A 43 5.06 -4.42 6.82
C GLN A 43 4.65 -5.83 7.26
N LYS A 44 3.56 -5.94 8.03
CA LYS A 44 3.04 -7.25 8.46
C LYS A 44 2.52 -8.10 7.30
N HIS A 45 2.03 -7.47 6.24
CA HIS A 45 1.56 -8.16 5.03
C HIS A 45 2.74 -8.73 4.24
N ASP A 46 3.80 -7.94 4.05
CA ASP A 46 5.04 -8.37 3.42
C ASP A 46 5.67 -9.57 4.15
N PHE A 47 5.86 -9.48 5.47
CA PHE A 47 6.36 -10.61 6.26
C PHE A 47 5.45 -11.84 6.19
N CYS A 48 4.14 -11.65 6.02
CA CYS A 48 3.22 -12.76 5.81
C CYS A 48 3.45 -13.42 4.45
N TYR A 49 3.64 -12.64 3.39
CA TYR A 49 3.96 -13.13 2.05
C TYR A 49 5.34 -13.81 2.00
N GLU A 50 6.35 -13.29 2.69
CA GLU A 50 7.66 -13.97 2.79
C GLU A 50 7.52 -15.39 3.37
N ARG A 51 6.59 -15.58 4.31
CA ARG A 51 6.37 -16.87 4.97
C ARG A 51 5.42 -17.81 4.23
N HIS A 52 4.42 -17.26 3.54
CA HIS A 52 3.29 -18.03 3.01
C HIS A 52 3.14 -17.97 1.48
N GLY A 53 3.99 -17.19 0.81
CA GLY A 53 3.91 -16.93 -0.61
C GLY A 53 2.97 -15.76 -0.96
N TYR A 54 3.23 -15.17 -2.13
CA TYR A 54 2.37 -14.15 -2.74
C TYR A 54 0.96 -14.71 -3.01
N PHE A 55 -0.04 -13.82 -3.00
CA PHE A 55 -1.46 -14.16 -3.19
C PHE A 55 -2.05 -15.07 -2.11
N SER A 56 -1.40 -15.20 -0.96
CA SER A 56 -1.95 -15.92 0.18
C SER A 56 -3.19 -15.21 0.73
N CYS A 57 -4.35 -15.84 0.59
CA CYS A 57 -5.61 -15.30 1.13
C CYS A 57 -5.59 -15.04 2.62
N LYS A 58 -4.85 -15.87 3.37
CA LYS A 58 -4.63 -15.67 4.80
C LYS A 58 -3.91 -14.36 5.09
N CYS A 59 -2.93 -13.99 4.26
CA CYS A 59 -2.22 -12.73 4.40
C CYS A 59 -3.11 -11.55 4.03
N ASP A 60 -3.87 -11.65 2.95
CA ASP A 60 -4.79 -10.58 2.52
C ASP A 60 -5.91 -10.34 3.54
N GLN A 61 -6.48 -11.39 4.14
CA GLN A 61 -7.46 -11.28 5.21
C GLN A 61 -6.89 -10.60 6.47
N ARG A 62 -5.66 -10.97 6.86
CA ARG A 62 -4.96 -10.32 7.99
C ARG A 62 -4.70 -8.85 7.69
N PHE A 63 -4.34 -8.54 6.46
CA PHE A 63 -4.12 -7.17 6.02
C PHE A 63 -5.41 -6.34 6.06
N LEU A 64 -6.53 -6.88 5.56
CA LEU A 64 -7.84 -6.25 5.66
C LEU A 64 -8.25 -5.96 7.10
N LYS A 65 -8.05 -6.92 8.02
CA LYS A 65 -8.31 -6.74 9.45
C LYS A 65 -7.44 -5.64 10.06
N CYS A 66 -6.17 -5.56 9.65
CA CYS A 66 -5.28 -4.49 10.13
C CYS A 66 -5.75 -3.11 9.66
N LEU A 67 -6.14 -3.00 8.38
CA LEU A 67 -6.62 -1.74 7.82
C LEU A 67 -7.98 -1.29 8.36
N GLU A 68 -8.82 -2.18 8.89
CA GLU A 68 -10.16 -1.86 9.36
C GLU A 68 -10.18 -0.65 10.31
N ASN A 69 -9.26 -0.61 11.27
CA ASN A 69 -9.12 0.47 12.26
C ASN A 69 -8.34 1.69 11.76
N GLN A 70 -7.82 1.66 10.54
CA GLN A 70 -6.97 2.72 9.97
C GLN A 70 -7.67 3.53 8.89
N ARG A 71 -8.97 3.28 8.64
CA ARG A 71 -9.72 3.81 7.49
C ARG A 71 -10.47 5.12 7.75
N ASP A 72 -10.05 5.90 8.75
CA ASP A 72 -10.65 7.21 9.00
C ASP A 72 -10.45 8.14 7.79
N ARG A 73 -11.53 8.38 7.04
CA ARG A 73 -11.55 9.14 5.79
C ARG A 73 -11.31 10.64 6.02
N SER A 74 -11.43 11.12 7.25
CA SER A 74 -11.08 12.50 7.60
C SER A 74 -9.57 12.74 7.46
N THR A 75 -8.76 11.71 7.73
CA THR A 75 -7.30 11.79 7.67
C THR A 75 -6.73 11.44 6.29
N ALA A 76 -5.56 11.99 5.95
CA ALA A 76 -4.87 11.62 4.71
C ALA A 76 -4.47 10.13 4.68
N LYS A 77 -3.97 9.58 5.82
CA LYS A 77 -3.64 8.15 5.92
C LYS A 77 -4.86 7.28 5.71
N GLY A 78 -5.98 7.62 6.34
CA GLY A 78 -7.15 6.77 6.31
C GLY A 78 -7.92 6.81 5.00
N ARG A 79 -7.84 7.91 4.22
CA ARG A 79 -8.28 7.89 2.82
C ARG A 79 -7.48 6.90 1.96
N LYS A 80 -6.17 6.79 2.19
CA LYS A 80 -5.31 5.82 1.48
C LYS A 80 -5.62 4.40 1.94
N ALA A 81 -5.68 4.17 3.24
CA ALA A 81 -6.09 2.88 3.83
C ALA A 81 -7.47 2.42 3.32
N ALA A 82 -8.43 3.33 3.17
CA ALA A 82 -9.77 3.01 2.66
C ALA A 82 -9.74 2.56 1.19
N LYS A 83 -8.88 3.16 0.36
CA LYS A 83 -8.67 2.72 -1.03
C LYS A 83 -8.01 1.34 -1.07
N MET A 84 -6.96 1.13 -0.27
CA MET A 84 -6.28 -0.17 -0.14
C MET A 84 -7.26 -1.26 0.30
N TYR A 85 -8.00 -1.03 1.38
CA TYR A 85 -9.01 -1.96 1.87
C TYR A 85 -10.04 -2.31 0.80
N SER A 86 -10.51 -1.32 0.04
CA SER A 86 -11.49 -1.55 -1.04
C SER A 86 -10.90 -2.39 -2.19
N PHE A 87 -9.62 -2.21 -2.49
CA PHE A 87 -8.91 -3.02 -3.49
C PHE A 87 -8.79 -4.48 -3.03
N TYR A 88 -8.20 -4.73 -1.85
CA TYR A 88 -7.99 -6.08 -1.34
C TYR A 88 -9.31 -6.82 -1.03
N LYS A 89 -10.35 -6.12 -0.55
CA LYS A 89 -11.68 -6.74 -0.30
C LYS A 89 -12.33 -7.24 -1.59
N LYS A 90 -12.04 -6.62 -2.73
CA LYS A 90 -12.52 -7.05 -4.06
C LYS A 90 -11.58 -8.07 -4.71
N SER A 91 -10.35 -8.16 -4.23
CA SER A 91 -9.29 -9.00 -4.78
C SER A 91 -9.35 -10.40 -4.17
N TRP A 92 -10.30 -11.19 -4.67
CA TRP A 92 -10.07 -12.59 -5.04
C TRP A 92 -9.99 -13.68 -3.96
N CYS A 93 -9.98 -13.32 -2.68
CA CYS A 93 -10.10 -14.31 -1.60
C CYS A 93 -11.53 -14.39 -1.08
N ARG A 94 -12.35 -15.18 -1.78
CA ARG A 94 -13.70 -15.59 -1.36
C ARG A 94 -13.71 -17.04 -0.93
#